data_AF-A0A0X3UGL9-F1
#
_entry.id   AF-A0A0X3UGL9-F1
#
_cell.length_a   1.000
_cell.length_b   1.000
_cell.length_c   1.000
_cell.angle_alpha   90.00
_cell.angle_beta   90.00
_cell.angle_gamma   90.00
#
_symmetry.space_group_name_H-M   'P 1'
#
loop_
_entity.id
_entity.type
_entity.pdbx_description
1 polymer ?
#
loop_
_entity_poly.entity_id
_entity_poly.type
_entity_poly.pdbx_seq_one_letter_code
_entity_poly.pdbx_strand_id
1 'polypeptide(L)'
;MSIIRNDTQVALNDLHVALQRSSDHYLDAAKFLQDEQASEFCRQVAAEREQLINAVEQAVRESGELPSAPDRDREAGEELLERLEGLFSADQTREVLQKRLDTERELRALLAKPDMAVLDEHYADLKQRCRKSVDDVIRALGERIG
;
A
#
# COMPACT_ATOMS: atom_id res chain seq x y z
N MET A 1 -15.78 26.56 10.11
CA MET A 1 -15.27 25.28 9.56
C MET A 1 -14.50 25.60 8.30
N SER A 2 -13.22 25.22 8.21
CA SER A 2 -12.44 25.39 6.97
C SER A 2 -12.66 24.13 6.13
N ILE A 3 -13.44 24.25 5.05
CA ILE A 3 -13.80 23.15 4.14
C ILE A 3 -12.53 22.42 3.63
N ILE A 4 -11.48 23.19 3.34
CA ILE A 4 -10.16 22.70 2.87
C ILE A 4 -9.49 21.73 3.86
N ARG A 5 -9.65 21.96 5.17
CA ARG A 5 -9.06 21.08 6.20
C ARG A 5 -9.73 19.71 6.20
N ASN A 6 -11.03 19.64 5.92
CA ASN A 6 -11.77 18.39 5.85
C ASN A 6 -11.36 17.58 4.61
N ASP A 7 -11.27 18.23 3.45
CA ASP A 7 -10.91 17.56 2.19
C ASP A 7 -9.49 16.97 2.25
N THR A 8 -8.55 17.68 2.92
CA THR A 8 -7.19 17.17 3.18
C THR A 8 -7.21 15.90 4.04
N GLN A 9 -8.01 15.90 5.12
CA GLN A 9 -8.13 14.75 6.02
C GLN A 9 -8.74 13.54 5.32
N VAL A 10 -9.77 13.76 4.50
CA VAL A 10 -10.39 12.71 3.69
C VAL A 10 -9.37 12.13 2.70
N ALA A 11 -8.62 12.97 1.99
CA ALA A 11 -7.60 12.52 1.03
C ALA A 11 -6.46 11.74 1.70
N LEU A 12 -5.99 12.17 2.86
CA LEU A 12 -4.95 11.45 3.63
C LEU A 12 -5.47 10.10 4.14
N ASN A 13 -6.72 10.04 4.63
CA ASN A 13 -7.33 8.80 5.10
C ASN A 13 -7.55 7.81 3.94
N ASP A 14 -8.05 8.27 2.80
CA ASP A 14 -8.23 7.43 1.61
C ASP A 14 -6.88 6.86 1.13
N LEU A 15 -5.82 7.67 1.17
CA LEU A 15 -4.46 7.22 0.84
C LEU A 15 -3.94 6.20 1.87
N HIS A 16 -4.16 6.44 3.16
CA HIS A 16 -3.78 5.52 4.24
C HIS A 16 -4.42 4.14 4.06
N VAL A 17 -5.75 4.09 3.91
CA VAL A 17 -6.49 2.84 3.69
C VAL A 17 -6.04 2.12 2.43
N ALA A 18 -5.77 2.85 1.35
CA ALA A 18 -5.31 2.26 0.10
C ALA A 18 -3.90 1.65 0.23
N LEU A 19 -3.00 2.30 0.96
CA LEU A 19 -1.65 1.78 1.24
C LEU A 19 -1.68 0.58 2.18
N GLN A 20 -2.52 0.60 3.23
CA GLN A 20 -2.72 -0.54 4.13
C GLN A 20 -3.20 -1.78 3.37
N ARG A 21 -4.27 -1.62 2.57
CA ARG A 21 -4.76 -2.70 1.72
C ARG A 21 -3.70 -3.23 0.76
N SER A 22 -2.90 -2.34 0.17
CA SER A 22 -1.78 -2.75 -0.70
C SER A 22 -0.73 -3.56 0.07
N SER A 23 -0.34 -3.12 1.26
CA SER A 23 0.61 -3.83 2.13
C SER A 23 0.11 -5.23 2.48
N ASP A 24 -1.11 -5.35 2.99
CA ASP A 24 -1.72 -6.63 3.38
C ASP A 24 -1.77 -7.60 2.20
N HIS A 25 -2.19 -7.09 1.04
CA HIS A 25 -2.24 -7.82 -0.21
C HIS A 25 -0.90 -8.38 -0.69
N TYR A 26 0.22 -7.71 -0.38
CA TYR A 26 1.55 -8.23 -0.67
C TYR A 26 2.05 -9.19 0.40
N LEU A 27 1.75 -8.96 1.68
CA LEU A 27 2.07 -9.90 2.74
C LEU A 27 1.36 -11.24 2.52
N ASP A 28 0.08 -11.20 2.15
CA ASP A 28 -0.68 -12.40 1.79
C ASP A 28 -0.05 -13.10 0.58
N ALA A 29 0.27 -12.35 -0.49
CA ALA A 29 0.93 -12.95 -1.66
C ALA A 29 2.27 -13.60 -1.29
N ALA A 30 3.11 -12.93 -0.50
CA ALA A 30 4.39 -13.47 -0.07
C ALA A 30 4.26 -14.80 0.70
N LYS A 31 3.22 -14.95 1.52
CA LYS A 31 2.97 -16.17 2.31
C LYS A 31 2.61 -17.38 1.44
N PHE A 32 2.00 -17.16 0.29
CA PHE A 32 1.42 -18.22 -0.53
C PHE A 32 2.21 -18.56 -1.79
N LEU A 33 3.04 -17.64 -2.28
CA LEU A 33 3.85 -17.86 -3.47
C LEU A 33 4.96 -18.88 -3.20
N GLN A 34 5.01 -19.94 -4.01
CA GLN A 34 6.11 -20.92 -3.98
C GLN A 34 7.40 -20.40 -4.64
N ASP A 35 7.28 -19.40 -5.51
CA ASP A 35 8.43 -18.72 -6.10
C ASP A 35 9.07 -17.80 -5.05
N GLU A 36 10.25 -18.18 -4.56
CA GLU A 36 10.98 -17.44 -3.53
C GLU A 36 11.33 -16.02 -4.00
N GLN A 37 11.66 -15.80 -5.27
CA GLN A 37 11.99 -14.47 -5.78
C GLN A 37 10.75 -13.57 -5.81
N ALA A 38 9.61 -14.12 -6.20
CA ALA A 38 8.34 -13.41 -6.18
C ALA A 38 7.86 -13.12 -4.74
N SER A 39 8.04 -14.09 -3.84
CA SER A 39 7.74 -13.95 -2.41
C SER A 39 8.60 -12.87 -1.74
N GLU A 40 9.92 -12.90 -1.93
CA GLU A 40 10.87 -11.88 -1.45
C GLU A 40 10.48 -10.48 -1.96
N PHE A 41 10.15 -10.37 -3.25
CA PHE A 41 9.68 -9.13 -3.84
C PHE A 41 8.41 -8.61 -3.16
N CYS A 42 7.41 -9.47 -2.95
CA CYS A 42 6.18 -9.09 -2.25
C CYS A 42 6.48 -8.61 -0.81
N ARG A 43 7.36 -9.28 -0.06
CA ARG A 43 7.79 -8.84 1.28
C ARG A 43 8.44 -7.46 1.25
N GLN A 44 9.32 -7.22 0.27
CA GLN A 44 9.97 -5.92 0.11
C GLN A 44 8.95 -4.82 -0.15
N VAL A 45 8.01 -5.03 -1.07
CA VAL A 45 6.98 -4.03 -1.37
C VAL A 45 6.09 -3.76 -0.15
N ALA A 46 5.70 -4.80 0.59
CA ALA A 46 4.95 -4.62 1.84
C ALA A 46 5.72 -3.75 2.86
N ALA A 47 7.02 -3.99 3.05
CA ALA A 47 7.84 -3.19 3.94
C ALA A 47 7.95 -1.72 3.48
N GLU A 48 8.08 -1.48 2.17
CA GLU A 48 8.07 -0.12 1.61
C GLU A 48 6.71 0.57 1.81
N ARG A 49 5.60 -0.17 1.67
CA ARG A 49 4.24 0.34 1.93
C ARG A 49 4.07 0.70 3.41
N GLU A 50 4.57 -0.11 4.34
CA GLU A 50 4.54 0.17 5.77
C GLU A 50 5.22 1.50 6.12
N GLN A 51 6.36 1.81 5.49
CA GLN A 51 7.03 3.10 5.68
C GLN A 51 6.18 4.28 5.18
N LEU A 52 5.44 4.11 4.08
CA LEU A 52 4.53 5.13 3.56
C LEU A 52 3.29 5.28 4.43
N ILE A 53 2.71 4.18 4.92
CA ILE A 53 1.58 4.17 5.86
C ILE A 53 1.94 5.00 7.10
N ASN A 54 3.09 4.73 7.71
CA ASN A 54 3.58 5.49 8.87
C ASN A 54 3.71 6.99 8.58
N ALA A 55 4.20 7.35 7.38
CA ALA A 55 4.32 8.75 6.98
C ALA A 55 2.95 9.43 6.76
N VAL A 56 1.98 8.70 6.20
CA VAL A 56 0.59 9.20 6.03
C VAL A 56 -0.11 9.32 7.37
N GLU A 57 0.07 8.37 8.29
CA GLU A 57 -0.48 8.49 9.65
C GLU A 57 0.06 9.72 10.38
N GLN A 58 1.36 9.98 10.25
CA GLN A 58 1.94 11.19 10.80
C GLN A 58 1.30 12.45 10.19
N ALA A 59 1.11 12.47 8.86
CA ALA A 59 0.43 13.57 8.18
C ALA A 59 -1.03 13.75 8.64
N VAL A 60 -1.77 12.66 8.85
CA VAL A 60 -3.13 12.70 9.41
C VAL A 60 -3.12 13.32 10.81
N ARG A 61 -2.21 12.88 11.69
CA ARG A 61 -2.04 13.41 13.06
C ARG A 61 -1.69 14.90 13.06
N GLU A 62 -0.83 15.34 12.14
CA GLU A 62 -0.45 16.75 12.01
C GLU A 62 -1.58 17.62 11.43
N SER A 63 -2.46 17.04 10.60
CA SER A 63 -3.60 17.75 9.98
C SER A 63 -4.76 18.02 10.95
N GLY A 64 -4.83 17.33 12.09
CA GLY A 64 -5.84 17.54 13.13
C GLY A 64 -5.42 16.93 14.46
N GLU A 65 -5.07 17.79 15.43
CA GLU A 65 -4.67 17.43 16.81
C GLU A 65 -5.58 16.34 17.43
N LEU A 66 -5.10 15.09 17.44
CA LEU A 66 -5.61 13.99 18.27
C LEU A 66 -4.43 13.38 19.05
N PRO A 67 -4.64 12.98 20.32
CA PRO A 67 -3.54 12.69 21.24
C PRO A 67 -2.78 11.44 20.82
N SER A 68 -1.48 11.48 21.11
CA SER A 68 -0.52 10.41 20.89
C SER A 68 -0.95 9.12 21.57
N ALA A 69 -1.27 8.10 20.77
CA ALA A 69 -1.04 6.73 21.14
C ALA A 69 -0.33 6.04 19.96
N PRO A 70 0.76 5.31 20.19
CA PRO A 70 1.36 4.48 19.16
C PRO A 70 0.39 3.36 18.84
N ASP A 71 -0.02 3.22 17.58
CA ASP A 71 -0.63 1.98 17.09
C ASP A 71 0.45 0.91 17.12
N ARG A 72 0.61 0.33 18.31
CA ARG A 72 1.41 -0.85 18.56
C ARG A 72 0.55 -2.08 18.30
N ASP A 73 -0.13 -2.12 17.16
CA ASP A 73 -0.84 -3.31 16.71
C ASP A 73 -0.08 -3.93 15.53
N ARG A 74 1.04 -4.58 15.88
CA ARG A 74 1.77 -5.51 15.02
C ARG A 74 1.43 -6.98 15.34
N GLU A 75 0.26 -7.24 15.93
CA GLU A 75 -0.22 -8.59 16.24
C GLU A 75 -1.64 -8.79 15.69
N ALA A 76 -1.77 -9.08 14.39
CA ALA A 76 -3.02 -9.61 13.86
C ALA A 76 -2.81 -10.42 12.57
N GLY A 77 -1.73 -11.19 12.49
CA GLY A 77 -1.32 -11.84 11.24
C GLY A 77 -0.95 -13.32 11.32
N GLU A 78 -1.08 -13.99 12.47
CA GLU A 78 -0.49 -15.33 12.64
C GLU A 78 -1.50 -16.47 12.84
N GLU A 79 -2.73 -16.27 13.33
CA GLU A 79 -3.58 -17.41 13.74
C GLU A 79 -4.54 -17.98 12.68
N LEU A 80 -4.60 -17.44 11.45
CA LEU A 80 -5.52 -17.95 10.40
C LEU A 80 -4.81 -18.59 9.19
N LEU A 81 -3.48 -18.61 9.18
CA LEU A 81 -2.67 -18.86 7.99
C LEU A 81 -2.07 -20.28 7.89
N GLU A 82 -1.93 -21.00 9.00
CA GLU A 82 -1.37 -22.37 9.05
C GLU A 82 -2.18 -23.42 8.24
N ARG A 83 -3.33 -23.04 7.65
CA ARG A 83 -4.19 -23.96 6.87
C ARG A 83 -4.12 -23.79 5.36
N LEU A 84 -3.35 -22.83 4.83
CA LEU A 84 -3.39 -22.48 3.41
C LEU A 84 -2.04 -22.61 2.66
N GLU A 85 -0.97 -23.02 3.34
CA GLU A 85 0.42 -23.10 2.83
C GLU A 85 0.63 -24.01 1.59
N GLY A 86 -0.39 -24.75 1.13
CA GLY A 86 -0.22 -25.78 0.10
C GLY A 86 -0.75 -25.48 -1.30
N LEU A 87 -1.35 -24.31 -1.56
CA LEU A 87 -2.31 -24.21 -2.68
C LEU A 87 -1.85 -23.55 -3.98
N PHE A 88 -0.66 -22.94 -4.07
CA PHE A 88 -0.30 -22.17 -5.26
C PHE A 88 0.79 -22.81 -6.13
N SER A 89 0.41 -23.30 -7.32
CA SER A 89 1.33 -23.77 -8.36
C SER A 89 2.02 -22.60 -9.09
N ALA A 90 3.09 -22.88 -9.85
CA ALA A 90 3.83 -21.87 -10.62
C ALA A 90 2.94 -21.04 -11.58
N ASP A 91 1.93 -21.63 -12.21
CA ASP A 91 0.98 -20.90 -13.08
C ASP A 91 0.17 -19.84 -12.30
N GLN A 92 -0.08 -20.09 -11.02
CA GLN A 92 -0.81 -19.15 -10.17
C GLN A 92 0.07 -18.00 -9.69
N THR A 93 1.41 -18.14 -9.72
CA THR A 93 2.32 -17.02 -9.40
C THR A 93 2.12 -15.86 -10.37
N ARG A 94 2.06 -16.14 -11.67
CA ARG A 94 1.83 -15.12 -12.70
C ARG A 94 0.47 -14.44 -12.53
N GLU A 95 -0.58 -15.22 -12.23
CA GLU A 95 -1.93 -14.69 -12.00
C GLU A 95 -1.96 -13.77 -10.76
N VAL A 96 -1.31 -14.18 -9.67
CA VAL A 96 -1.18 -13.36 -8.46
C VAL A 96 -0.45 -12.05 -8.78
N LEU A 97 0.70 -12.11 -9.46
CA LEU A 97 1.46 -10.91 -9.84
C LEU A 97 0.67 -10.00 -10.78
N GLN A 98 -0.10 -10.56 -11.72
CA GLN A 98 -0.97 -9.79 -12.60
C GLN A 98 -2.06 -9.06 -11.81
N LYS A 99 -2.69 -9.72 -10.84
CA LYS A 99 -3.66 -9.09 -9.95
C LYS A 99 -3.03 -7.97 -9.11
N ARG A 100 -1.78 -8.13 -8.66
CA ARG A 100 -1.03 -7.06 -7.98
C ARG A 100 -0.77 -5.88 -8.91
N LEU A 101 -0.38 -6.14 -10.17
CA LEU A 101 -0.15 -5.09 -11.16
C LEU A 101 -1.41 -4.26 -11.42
N ASP A 102 -2.57 -4.91 -11.49
CA ASP A 102 -3.83 -4.21 -11.69
C ASP A 102 -4.24 -3.38 -10.45
N THR A 103 -4.05 -3.92 -9.24
CA THR A 103 -4.24 -3.15 -7.99
C THR A 103 -3.30 -1.93 -7.89
N GLU A 104 -2.04 -2.05 -8.33
CA GLU A 104 -1.11 -0.92 -8.35
C GLU A 104 -1.52 0.16 -9.36
N ARG A 105 -2.08 -0.23 -10.51
CA ARG A 105 -2.63 0.71 -11.47
C ARG A 105 -3.84 1.45 -10.90
N GLU A 106 -4.69 0.77 -10.14
CA GLU A 106 -5.80 1.41 -9.42
C GLU A 106 -5.30 2.39 -8.36
N LEU A 107 -4.26 2.04 -7.59
CA LEU A 107 -3.63 2.93 -6.61
C LEU A 107 -3.00 4.15 -7.29
N ARG A 108 -2.35 3.96 -8.43
CA ARG A 108 -1.83 5.06 -9.26
C ARG A 108 -2.96 5.97 -9.75
N ALA A 109 -4.08 5.40 -10.19
CA ALA A 109 -5.25 6.15 -10.63
C ALA A 109 -5.89 6.94 -9.47
N LEU A 110 -5.93 6.36 -8.26
CA LEU A 110 -6.36 7.05 -7.04
C LEU A 110 -5.52 8.30 -6.79
N LEU A 111 -4.18 8.17 -6.82
CA LEU A 111 -3.24 9.30 -6.62
C LEU A 111 -3.37 10.41 -7.68
N ALA A 112 -3.93 10.09 -8.85
CA ALA A 112 -4.17 11.03 -9.94
C ALA A 112 -5.55 11.70 -9.90
N LYS A 113 -6.44 11.31 -8.97
CA LYS A 113 -7.78 11.91 -8.85
C LYS A 113 -7.70 13.39 -8.45
N PRO A 114 -8.63 14.24 -8.92
CA PRO A 114 -8.73 15.64 -8.49
C PRO A 114 -8.83 15.80 -6.97
N ASP A 115 -9.52 14.88 -6.30
CA ASP A 115 -9.68 14.88 -4.84
C ASP A 115 -8.34 14.75 -4.10
N MET A 116 -7.34 14.13 -4.74
CA MET A 116 -5.98 14.02 -4.21
C MET A 116 -5.11 15.26 -4.53
N ALA A 117 -5.59 16.22 -5.32
CA ALA A 117 -4.87 17.46 -5.62
C ALA A 117 -4.74 18.35 -4.37
N VAL A 118 -5.64 18.24 -3.40
CA VAL A 118 -5.55 18.96 -2.12
C VAL A 118 -4.25 18.64 -1.36
N LEU A 119 -3.67 17.46 -1.57
CA LEU A 119 -2.39 17.08 -0.97
C LEU A 119 -1.20 17.83 -1.57
N ASP A 120 -1.34 18.45 -2.75
CA ASP A 120 -0.23 19.16 -3.41
C ASP A 120 0.16 20.45 -2.67
N GLU A 121 -0.71 20.99 -1.79
CA GLU A 121 -0.43 22.22 -1.05
C GLU A 121 0.50 22.02 0.15
N HIS A 122 0.35 20.90 0.87
CA HIS A 122 1.06 20.66 2.14
C HIS A 122 1.75 19.30 2.23
N TYR A 123 1.40 18.36 1.35
CA TYR A 123 1.88 16.96 1.38
C TYR A 123 2.39 16.50 0.00
N ALA A 124 2.84 17.44 -0.84
CA ALA A 124 3.31 17.15 -2.20
C ALA A 124 4.44 16.11 -2.22
N ASP A 125 5.40 16.22 -1.29
CA ASP A 125 6.51 15.28 -1.17
C ASP A 125 6.03 13.87 -0.81
N LEU A 126 5.04 13.75 0.09
CA LEU A 126 4.46 12.48 0.50
C LEU A 126 3.70 11.84 -0.67
N LYS A 127 2.84 12.61 -1.35
CA LYS A 127 2.12 12.16 -2.54
C LYS A 127 3.08 11.72 -3.65
N GLN A 128 4.17 12.47 -3.86
CA GLN A 128 5.18 12.13 -4.85
C GLN A 128 5.96 10.86 -4.48
N ARG A 129 6.29 10.64 -3.21
CA ARG A 129 6.89 9.40 -2.72
C ARG A 129 5.97 8.19 -2.94
N CYS A 130 4.69 8.31 -2.60
CA CYS A 130 3.70 7.27 -2.86
C CYS A 130 3.62 6.95 -4.36
N ARG A 131 3.49 7.99 -5.19
CA ARG A 131 3.44 7.82 -6.65
C ARG A 131 4.69 7.15 -7.21
N LYS A 132 5.87 7.57 -6.79
CA LYS A 132 7.13 6.98 -7.24
C LYS A 132 7.21 5.49 -6.87
N SER A 133 6.88 5.15 -5.61
CA SER A 133 6.87 3.76 -5.16
C SER A 133 5.87 2.91 -5.98
N VAL A 134 4.67 3.41 -6.24
CA VAL A 134 3.69 2.73 -7.11
C VAL A 134 4.22 2.54 -8.53
N ASP A 135 4.78 3.59 -9.15
CA ASP A 135 5.32 3.52 -10.52
C ASP A 135 6.51 2.53 -10.62
N ASP A 136 7.37 2.48 -9.60
CA ASP A 136 8.50 1.54 -9.54
C ASP A 136 8.01 0.09 -9.37
N VAL A 137 7.00 -0.16 -8.55
CA VAL A 137 6.38 -1.48 -8.38
C VAL A 137 5.66 -1.94 -9.65
N ILE A 138 4.93 -1.06 -10.34
CA ILE A 138 4.30 -1.37 -11.64
C ILE A 138 5.35 -1.81 -12.66
N ARG A 139 6.48 -1.12 -12.73
CA ARG A 139 7.59 -1.49 -13.62
C ARG A 139 8.15 -2.87 -13.26
N ALA A 140 8.47 -3.07 -11.98
CA ALA A 140 9.04 -4.32 -11.47
C ALA A 140 8.12 -5.53 -11.68
N LEU A 141 6.81 -5.35 -11.54
CA LEU A 141 5.80 -6.38 -11.84
C LEU A 141 5.70 -6.66 -13.34
N GLY A 142 5.71 -5.62 -14.17
CA GLY A 142 5.68 -5.78 -15.63
C GLY A 142 6.87 -6.58 -16.17
N GLU A 143 8.06 -6.37 -15.62
CA GLU A 143 9.28 -7.13 -15.96
C GLU A 143 9.23 -8.59 -15.52
N ARG A 144 8.46 -8.92 -14.47
CA ARG A 144 8.31 -10.29 -13.93
C ARG A 144 7.22 -11.09 -14.62
N ILE A 145 6.22 -10.41 -15.17
CA ILE A 145 5.08 -11.04 -15.86
C ILE A 145 5.36 -11.19 -17.36
N GLY A 146 6.19 -10.33 -17.95
CA GLY A 146 6.55 -10.33 -19.38
C GLY A 146 7.51 -11.46 -19.74
#